data_AF-A0A971AQJ5-F1
#
_entry.id   AF-A0A971AQJ5-F1
#
_cell.length_a   1.000
_cell.length_b   1.000
_cell.length_c   1.000
_cell.angle_alpha   90.00
_cell.angle_beta   90.00
_cell.angle_gamma   90.00
#
_symmetry.space_group_name_H-M   'P 1'
#
loop_
_entity.id
_entity.type
_entity.pdbx_description
1 polymer ?
#
loop_
_entity_poly.entity_id
_entity_poly.type
_entity_poly.pdbx_seq_one_letter_code
_entity_poly.pdbx_strand_id
1 'polypeptide(L)'
;MDYIIKARELGEALLKTPELQKLKEAEAEIRKDPQASKAFDEYQQKESSLIAAQMLSKVPPEKESLALIDLKMRLINRYQSIRNFFNVQQDFERLMASVNLIITTTIFGTPNLDQLPFPQELKDMAQKLLHNLGGGQEGPTMQIPEGFKLPEGLDLNKFIK
;
A
#
# COMPACT_ATOMS: atom_id res chain seq x y z
N MET A 1 15.96 -11.12 28.64
CA MET A 1 15.84 -11.16 27.17
C MET A 1 15.94 -9.73 26.69
N ASP A 2 16.97 -9.41 25.90
CA ASP A 2 17.20 -8.06 25.40
C ASP A 2 16.37 -7.87 24.12
N TYR A 3 15.46 -6.90 24.13
CA TYR A 3 14.59 -6.60 22.98
C TYR A 3 15.40 -6.21 21.73
N ILE A 4 16.61 -5.68 21.90
CA ILE A 4 17.53 -5.34 20.81
C ILE A 4 17.98 -6.62 20.09
N ILE A 5 18.29 -7.68 20.85
CA ILE A 5 18.68 -8.98 20.27
C ILE A 5 17.52 -9.57 19.48
N LYS A 6 16.29 -9.48 19.99
CA LYS A 6 15.10 -9.99 19.30
C LYS A 6 14.76 -9.20 18.04
N ALA A 7 14.95 -7.88 18.05
CA ALA A 7 14.83 -7.05 16.86
C ALA A 7 15.87 -7.43 15.79
N ARG A 8 17.11 -7.75 16.20
CA ARG A 8 18.15 -8.24 15.29
C ARG A 8 17.77 -9.60 14.68
N GLU A 9 17.34 -10.55 15.51
CA GLU A 9 16.89 -11.88 15.04
C GLU A 9 15.74 -11.76 14.03
N LEU A 10 14.77 -10.87 14.29
CA LEU A 10 13.70 -10.56 13.34
C LEU A 10 14.26 -10.00 12.04
N GLY A 11 15.18 -9.04 12.10
CA GLY A 11 15.86 -8.51 10.91
C GLY A 11 16.58 -9.59 10.10
N GLU A 12 17.31 -10.50 10.76
CA GLU A 12 17.98 -11.63 10.11
C GLU A 12 17.00 -12.63 9.47
N ALA A 13 15.83 -12.82 10.07
CA ALA A 13 14.76 -13.62 9.47
C ALA A 13 14.17 -12.93 8.23
N LEU A 14 13.90 -11.62 8.32
CA LEU A 14 13.42 -10.80 7.21
C LEU A 14 14.41 -10.77 6.04
N LEU A 15 15.72 -10.83 6.32
CA LEU A 15 16.74 -10.92 5.28
C LEU A 15 16.61 -12.16 4.37
N LYS A 16 15.97 -13.22 4.87
CA LYS A 16 15.81 -14.52 4.19
C LYS A 16 14.46 -14.67 3.50
N THR A 17 13.59 -13.66 3.54
CA THR A 17 12.25 -13.76 2.93
C THR A 17 12.33 -13.71 1.41
N PRO A 18 11.43 -14.41 0.70
CA PRO A 18 11.39 -14.38 -0.75
C PRO A 18 11.09 -12.98 -1.29
N GLU A 19 10.33 -12.15 -0.57
CA GLU A 19 10.00 -10.78 -0.95
C GLU A 19 11.26 -9.91 -1.02
N LEU A 20 12.13 -9.97 0.00
CA LEU A 20 13.37 -9.21 -0.01
C LEU A 20 14.35 -9.72 -1.06
N GLN A 21 14.42 -11.04 -1.26
CA GLN A 21 15.29 -11.64 -2.27
C GLN A 21 14.88 -11.20 -3.68
N LYS A 22 13.58 -11.24 -3.99
CA LYS A 22 13.02 -10.71 -5.25
C LYS A 22 13.28 -9.22 -5.43
N LEU A 23 13.19 -8.44 -4.35
CA LEU A 23 13.49 -7.01 -4.39
C LEU A 23 14.95 -6.74 -4.78
N LYS A 24 15.90 -7.45 -4.18
CA LYS A 24 17.33 -7.37 -4.51
C LYS A 24 17.61 -7.79 -5.95
N GLU A 25 16.96 -8.85 -6.43
CA GLU A 25 17.09 -9.32 -7.81
C GLU A 25 16.55 -8.30 -8.81
N ALA A 26 15.39 -7.72 -8.54
CA ALA A 26 14.81 -6.67 -9.38
C ALA A 26 15.68 -5.41 -9.41
N GLU A 27 16.30 -5.04 -8.29
CA GLU A 27 17.27 -3.94 -8.26
C GLU A 27 18.50 -4.27 -9.12
N ALA A 28 19.07 -5.48 -8.97
CA ALA A 28 20.20 -5.92 -9.78
C ALA A 28 19.87 -5.92 -11.28
N GLU A 29 18.62 -6.21 -11.67
CA GLU A 29 18.16 -6.13 -13.05
C GLU A 29 18.14 -4.67 -13.57
N ILE A 30 17.75 -3.70 -12.73
CA ILE A 30 17.84 -2.28 -13.08
C ILE A 30 19.30 -1.89 -13.33
N ARG A 31 20.24 -2.38 -12.51
CA ARG A 31 21.68 -2.05 -12.63
C ARG A 31 22.32 -2.53 -13.94
N LYS A 32 21.72 -3.50 -14.65
CA LYS A 32 22.23 -3.98 -15.94
C LYS A 32 22.03 -2.98 -17.08
N ASP A 33 21.07 -2.06 -16.95
CA ASP A 33 20.84 -0.97 -17.90
C ASP A 33 21.36 0.36 -17.31
N PRO A 34 22.43 0.95 -17.88
CA PRO A 34 22.99 2.21 -17.38
C PRO A 34 21.97 3.37 -17.39
N GLN A 35 21.05 3.41 -18.34
CA GLN A 35 20.02 4.46 -18.40
C GLN A 35 18.96 4.26 -17.32
N ALA A 36 18.48 3.03 -17.15
CA ALA A 36 17.54 2.70 -16.09
C ALA A 36 18.15 2.92 -14.70
N SER A 37 19.39 2.46 -14.48
CA SER A 37 20.12 2.67 -13.21
C SER A 37 20.21 4.14 -12.87
N LYS A 38 20.68 4.98 -13.80
CA LYS A 38 20.82 6.41 -13.54
C LYS A 38 19.47 7.06 -13.20
N ALA A 39 18.43 6.74 -13.95
CA ALA A 39 17.10 7.29 -13.73
C ALA A 39 16.49 6.83 -12.40
N PHE A 40 16.79 5.60 -12.00
CA PHE A 40 16.38 5.02 -10.72
C PHE A 40 17.14 5.64 -9.53
N ASP A 41 18.45 5.92 -9.67
CA ASP A 41 19.23 6.61 -8.65
C ASP A 41 18.69 8.04 -8.40
N GLU A 42 18.32 8.76 -9.47
CA GLU A 42 17.68 10.08 -9.37
C GLU A 42 16.33 10.01 -8.62
N TYR A 43 15.56 8.94 -8.83
CA TYR A 43 14.34 8.70 -8.08
C TYR A 43 14.62 8.45 -6.59
N GLN A 44 15.55 7.54 -6.26
CA GLN A 44 15.89 7.21 -4.87
C GLN A 44 16.42 8.40 -4.08
N GLN A 45 17.22 9.28 -4.71
CA GLN A 45 17.71 10.50 -4.08
C GLN A 45 16.58 11.46 -3.72
N LYS A 46 15.61 11.64 -4.62
CA LYS A 46 14.44 12.50 -4.38
C LYS A 46 13.52 11.92 -3.30
N GLU A 47 13.29 10.62 -3.35
CA GLU A 47 12.50 9.91 -2.33
C GLU A 47 13.13 10.06 -0.94
N SER A 48 14.44 9.81 -0.82
CA SER A 48 15.17 9.95 0.45
C SER A 48 15.14 11.37 0.99
N SER A 49 15.27 12.37 0.12
CA SER A 49 15.21 13.79 0.49
C SER A 49 13.83 14.18 1.00
N LEU A 50 12.77 13.68 0.34
CA LEU A 50 11.39 13.92 0.76
C LEU A 50 11.10 13.29 2.12
N ILE A 51 11.53 12.05 2.35
CA ILE A 51 11.39 11.36 3.65
C ILE A 51 12.13 12.14 4.75
N ALA A 52 13.37 12.57 4.50
CA ALA A 52 14.13 13.37 5.46
C ALA A 52 13.43 14.71 5.76
N ALA A 53 12.89 15.37 4.74
CA ALA A 53 12.13 16.60 4.89
C ALA A 53 10.85 16.41 5.73
N GLN A 54 10.14 15.28 5.56
CA GLN A 54 8.97 14.91 6.38
C GLN A 54 9.33 14.61 7.83
N MET A 55 10.50 14.02 8.09
CA MET A 55 10.94 13.78 9.48
C MET A 55 11.28 15.09 10.20
N LEU A 56 11.81 16.08 9.48
CA LEU A 56 12.19 17.39 10.03
C LEU A 56 11.02 18.37 10.08
N SER A 57 10.11 18.29 9.11
CA SER A 57 8.98 19.20 8.92
C SER A 57 7.69 18.39 9.05
N LYS A 58 6.81 18.75 10.00
CA LYS A 58 5.53 18.04 10.25
C LYS A 58 4.57 17.99 9.05
N VAL A 59 4.90 18.64 7.93
CA VAL A 59 4.09 18.66 6.70
C VAL A 59 5.00 18.41 5.49
N PRO A 60 4.77 17.34 4.71
CA PRO A 60 5.44 17.14 3.44
C PRO A 60 5.11 18.28 2.47
N PRO A 61 6.09 18.84 1.73
CA PRO A 61 5.80 19.78 0.66
C PRO A 61 5.02 19.05 -0.45
N GLU A 62 3.72 19.32 -0.55
CA GLU A 62 2.76 18.67 -1.47
C GLU A 62 3.25 18.62 -2.92
N LYS A 63 3.87 19.72 -3.37
CA LYS A 63 4.46 19.84 -4.71
C LYS A 63 5.56 18.81 -4.98
N GLU A 64 6.41 18.52 -3.98
CA GLU A 64 7.51 17.58 -4.13
C GLU A 64 7.01 16.13 -4.12
N SER A 65 5.99 15.84 -3.30
CA SER A 65 5.31 14.55 -3.29
C SER A 65 4.67 14.23 -4.66
N LEU A 66 3.96 15.20 -5.25
CA LEU A 66 3.38 15.03 -6.60
C LEU A 66 4.45 14.83 -7.67
N ALA A 67 5.54 15.61 -7.61
CA ALA A 67 6.65 15.47 -8.55
C ALA A 67 7.34 14.10 -8.47
N LEU A 68 7.41 13.51 -7.28
CA LEU A 68 7.96 12.16 -7.09
C LEU A 68 7.05 11.08 -7.69
N ILE A 69 5.73 11.21 -7.52
CA ILE A 69 4.74 10.32 -8.13
C ILE A 69 4.82 10.39 -9.66
N ASP A 70 4.87 11.59 -10.23
CA ASP A 70 5.01 11.78 -11.68
C ASP A 70 6.31 11.19 -12.22
N LEU A 71 7.41 11.33 -11.47
CA LEU A 71 8.68 10.71 -11.81
C LEU A 71 8.56 9.18 -11.81
N LYS A 72 8.01 8.59 -10.74
CA LYS A 72 7.77 7.15 -10.63
C LYS A 72 6.97 6.62 -11.82
N MET A 73 5.86 7.28 -12.17
CA MET A 73 5.01 6.89 -13.30
C MET A 73 5.76 6.92 -14.63
N ARG A 74 6.55 7.97 -14.89
CA ARG A 74 7.39 8.05 -16.09
C ARG A 74 8.42 6.93 -16.16
N LEU A 75 9.05 6.59 -15.04
CA LEU A 75 10.05 5.51 -14.99
C LEU A 75 9.40 4.13 -15.22
N ILE A 76 8.26 3.86 -14.59
CA ILE A 76 7.49 2.62 -14.78
C ILE A 76 7.07 2.42 -16.23
N ASN A 77 6.65 3.50 -16.90
CA ASN A 77 6.23 3.44 -18.31
C ASN A 77 7.40 3.26 -19.28
N ARG A 78 8.60 3.72 -18.89
CA ARG A 78 9.78 3.71 -19.76
C ARG A 78 10.64 2.46 -19.60
N TYR A 79 10.79 1.93 -18.39
CA TYR A 79 11.71 0.84 -18.09
C TYR A 79 10.98 -0.32 -17.44
N GLN A 80 10.92 -1.45 -18.15
CA GLN A 80 10.25 -2.65 -17.65
C GLN A 80 10.91 -3.21 -16.37
N SER A 81 12.24 -3.08 -16.24
CA SER A 81 12.98 -3.46 -15.03
C SER A 81 12.55 -2.65 -13.80
N ILE A 82 12.38 -1.33 -13.96
CA ILE A 82 11.89 -0.45 -12.90
C ILE A 82 10.43 -0.75 -12.55
N ARG A 83 9.58 -1.02 -13.55
CA ARG A 83 8.21 -1.49 -13.30
C ARG A 83 8.18 -2.76 -12.46
N ASN A 84 9.02 -3.74 -12.80
CA ASN A 84 9.10 -4.98 -12.05
C ASN A 84 9.57 -4.74 -10.60
N PHE A 85 10.59 -3.90 -10.41
CA PHE A 85 11.05 -3.49 -9.08
C PHE A 85 9.92 -2.92 -8.22
N PHE A 86 9.14 -1.97 -8.74
CA PHE A 86 8.04 -1.37 -7.96
C PHE A 86 6.93 -2.36 -7.61
N ASN A 87 6.68 -3.37 -8.47
CA ASN A 87 5.72 -4.42 -8.15
C ASN A 87 6.20 -5.27 -6.97
N VAL A 88 7.45 -5.74 -6.99
CA VAL A 88 8.00 -6.56 -5.90
C VAL A 88 8.29 -5.75 -4.64
N GLN A 89 8.57 -4.45 -4.77
CA GLN A 89 8.69 -3.52 -3.64
C GLN A 89 7.39 -3.45 -2.86
N GLN A 90 6.24 -3.41 -3.54
CA GLN A 90 4.93 -3.39 -2.89
C GLN A 90 4.69 -4.66 -2.05
N ASP A 91 5.13 -5.83 -2.51
CA ASP A 91 5.01 -7.07 -1.74
C ASP A 91 5.86 -7.03 -0.47
N PHE A 92 7.10 -6.53 -0.58
CA PHE A 92 7.97 -6.33 0.57
C PHE A 92 7.39 -5.31 1.57
N GLU A 93 6.83 -4.21 1.08
CA GLU A 93 6.15 -3.20 1.91
C GLU A 93 4.95 -3.78 2.67
N ARG A 94 4.14 -4.65 2.05
CA ARG A 94 3.03 -5.35 2.72
C ARG A 94 3.53 -6.27 3.83
N LEU A 95 4.63 -6.98 3.58
CA LEU A 95 5.27 -7.83 4.59
C LEU A 95 5.77 -6.99 5.78
N MET A 96 6.45 -5.87 5.52
CA MET A 96 6.90 -4.95 6.57
C MET A 96 5.74 -4.31 7.34
N ALA A 97 4.67 -3.91 6.64
CA ALA A 97 3.46 -3.38 7.27
C ALA A 97 2.83 -4.41 8.20
N SER A 98 2.81 -5.69 7.80
CA SER A 98 2.28 -6.79 8.62
C SER A 98 3.12 -7.01 9.88
N VAL A 99 4.45 -6.98 9.74
CA VAL A 99 5.38 -7.06 10.89
C VAL A 99 5.16 -5.90 11.86
N ASN A 100 5.11 -4.66 11.35
CA ASN A 100 4.88 -3.48 12.16
C ASN A 100 3.51 -3.52 12.86
N LEU A 101 2.48 -3.99 12.16
CA LEU A 101 1.15 -4.19 12.73
C LEU A 101 1.22 -5.18 13.90
N ILE A 102 1.81 -6.37 13.71
CA ILE A 102 1.93 -7.39 14.78
C ILE A 102 2.69 -6.84 15.99
N ILE A 103 3.80 -6.14 15.78
CA ILE A 103 4.58 -5.55 16.88
C ILE A 103 3.72 -4.53 17.63
N THR A 104 3.08 -3.62 16.89
CA THR A 104 2.25 -2.54 17.46
C THR A 104 1.05 -3.12 18.22
N THR A 105 0.35 -4.09 17.65
CA THR A 105 -0.81 -4.72 18.28
C THR A 105 -0.43 -5.58 19.49
N THR A 106 0.77 -6.17 19.49
CA THR A 106 1.27 -6.89 20.66
C THR A 106 1.60 -5.93 21.82
N ILE A 107 2.14 -4.74 21.51
CA ILE A 107 2.50 -3.73 22.52
C ILE A 107 1.26 -3.02 23.09
N PHE A 108 0.36 -2.57 22.22
CA PHE A 108 -0.77 -1.69 22.59
C PHE A 108 -2.13 -2.40 22.60
N GLY A 109 -2.18 -3.68 22.23
CA GLY A 109 -3.43 -4.37 21.87
C GLY A 109 -3.84 -4.08 20.43
N THR A 110 -4.79 -4.85 19.88
CA THR A 110 -5.45 -4.45 18.61
C THR A 110 -6.03 -3.05 18.79
N PRO A 111 -5.65 -2.05 17.98
CA PRO A 111 -6.27 -0.75 18.05
C PRO A 111 -7.76 -0.97 17.78
N ASN A 112 -8.59 -0.62 18.77
CA ASN A 112 -10.02 -0.50 18.52
C ASN A 112 -10.19 0.48 17.35
N LEU A 113 -11.16 0.25 16.47
CA LEU A 113 -11.41 1.09 15.29
C LEU A 113 -11.46 2.60 15.66
N ASP A 114 -11.87 2.89 16.89
CA ASP A 114 -11.93 4.22 17.50
C ASP A 114 -10.55 4.90 17.67
N GLN A 115 -9.46 4.12 17.81
CA GLN A 115 -8.10 4.61 18.10
C GLN A 115 -7.20 4.77 16.86
N LEU A 116 -7.66 4.37 15.67
CA LEU A 116 -6.90 4.55 14.44
C LEU A 116 -6.98 6.01 13.96
N PRO A 117 -5.90 6.62 13.41
CA PRO A 117 -5.91 7.98 12.88
C PRO A 117 -6.56 8.03 11.49
N PHE A 118 -7.61 7.25 11.27
CA PHE A 118 -8.41 7.36 10.07
C PHE A 118 -9.39 8.54 10.23
N PRO A 119 -9.58 9.34 9.17
CA PRO A 119 -10.72 10.26 9.08
C PRO A 119 -12.00 9.56 9.50
N GLN A 120 -12.86 10.26 10.24
CA GLN A 120 -14.11 9.72 10.78
C GLN A 120 -14.94 9.02 9.69
N GLU A 121 -14.94 9.57 8.48
CA GLU A 121 -15.60 9.05 7.28
C GLU A 121 -15.19 7.61 6.92
N LEU A 122 -13.90 7.27 7.03
CA LEU A 122 -13.41 5.93 6.75
C LEU A 122 -13.79 4.93 7.85
N LYS A 123 -13.84 5.38 9.11
CA LYS A 123 -14.30 4.55 10.24
C LYS A 123 -15.79 4.24 10.11
N ASP A 124 -16.60 5.24 9.78
CA ASP A 124 -18.04 5.10 9.59
C ASP A 124 -18.36 4.16 8.42
N MET A 125 -17.57 4.25 7.33
CA MET A 125 -17.71 3.35 6.19
C MET A 125 -17.31 1.91 6.54
N ALA A 126 -16.19 1.71 7.25
CA ALA A 126 -15.75 0.39 7.70
C ALA A 126 -16.76 -0.25 8.67
N GLN A 127 -17.33 0.54 9.60
CA GLN A 127 -18.40 0.09 10.49
C GLN A 127 -19.65 -0.31 9.71
N LYS A 128 -20.09 0.48 8.73
CA LYS A 128 -21.23 0.13 7.87
C LYS A 128 -21.00 -1.15 7.08
N LEU A 129 -19.80 -1.34 6.52
CA LEU A 129 -19.47 -2.56 5.78
C LEU A 129 -19.43 -3.80 6.68
N LEU A 130 -18.85 -3.69 7.88
CA LEU A 130 -18.80 -4.79 8.85
C LEU A 130 -20.19 -5.12 9.41
N HIS A 131 -21.03 -4.10 9.66
CA HIS A 131 -22.41 -4.29 10.10
C HIS A 131 -23.28 -4.96 9.04
N ASN A 132 -22.98 -4.73 7.76
CA ASN A 132 -23.64 -5.39 6.63
C ASN A 132 -23.12 -6.81 6.33
N LEU A 133 -21.98 -7.20 6.90
CA LEU A 133 -21.39 -8.54 6.73
C LEU A 133 -21.63 -9.46 7.94
N GLY A 134 -21.81 -8.90 9.14
CA GLY A 134 -21.94 -9.66 10.40
C GLY A 134 -23.37 -10.00 10.84
N GLY A 135 -24.39 -9.53 10.14
CA GLY A 135 -25.80 -9.84 10.43
C GLY A 135 -26.46 -10.50 9.24
N GLY A 136 -26.93 -11.74 9.41
CA GLY A 136 -27.63 -12.51 8.38
C GLY A 136 -28.98 -11.92 7.99
N GLN A 137 -28.97 -10.78 7.33
CA GLN A 137 -30.11 -10.24 6.58
C GLN A 137 -29.63 -9.77 5.21
N GLU A 138 -30.48 -10.06 4.24
CA GLU A 138 -30.33 -9.88 2.80
C GLU A 138 -29.50 -8.64 2.43
N GLY A 139 -28.52 -8.84 1.55
CA GLY A 139 -27.67 -7.78 1.03
C GLY A 139 -28.50 -6.60 0.50
N PRO A 140 -27.90 -5.40 0.42
CA PRO A 140 -28.66 -4.20 0.07
C PRO A 140 -29.37 -4.43 -1.26
N THR A 141 -30.71 -4.39 -1.22
CA THR A 141 -31.50 -4.23 -2.44
C THR A 141 -31.01 -2.95 -3.09
N MET A 142 -30.38 -3.07 -4.26
CA MET A 142 -30.03 -1.93 -5.10
C MET A 142 -31.33 -1.23 -5.47
N GLN A 143 -31.69 -0.21 -4.70
CA GLN A 143 -32.78 0.68 -5.05
C GLN A 143 -32.31 1.52 -6.23
N ILE A 144 -32.85 1.20 -7.41
CA ILE A 144 -32.66 1.99 -8.62
C ILE A 144 -33.27 3.38 -8.33
N PRO A 145 -32.49 4.48 -8.42
CA PRO A 145 -33.00 5.82 -8.17
C PRO A 145 -34.17 6.14 -9.11
N GLU A 146 -35.22 6.79 -8.59
CA GLU A 146 -36.35 7.22 -9.41
C GLU A 146 -35.88 8.11 -10.57
N GLY A 147 -36.10 7.65 -11.80
CA GLY A 147 -35.67 8.32 -13.03
C GLY A 147 -34.56 7.61 -13.81
N PHE A 148 -33.95 6.54 -13.27
CA PHE A 148 -32.95 5.75 -14.00
C PHE A 148 -33.63 4.78 -14.98
N LYS A 149 -33.61 5.11 -16.28
CA LYS A 149 -34.07 4.19 -17.34
C LYS A 149 -32.96 3.18 -17.62
N LEU A 150 -33.23 1.91 -17.35
CA LEU A 150 -32.35 0.81 -17.75
C LEU A 150 -32.21 0.77 -19.29
N PRO A 151 -31.00 0.54 -19.84
CA PRO A 151 -30.82 0.34 -21.27
C PRO A 151 -31.62 -0.88 -21.75
N GLU A 152 -32.20 -0.80 -22.95
CA GLU A 152 -32.92 -1.94 -23.54
C GLU A 152 -31.99 -3.18 -23.62
N GLY A 153 -32.40 -4.26 -22.96
CA GLY A 153 -31.67 -5.55 -22.94
C GLY A 153 -30.99 -5.93 -21.62
N LEU A 154 -31.03 -5.09 -20.59
CA LEU A 154 -30.40 -5.36 -19.29
C LEU A 154 -31.43 -5.90 -18.27
N ASP A 155 -31.50 -7.22 -18.12
CA ASP A 155 -32.36 -7.92 -17.15
C ASP A 155 -31.55 -8.36 -15.92
N LEU A 156 -31.74 -7.67 -14.80
CA LEU A 156 -31.01 -7.90 -13.55
C LEU A 156 -31.44 -9.19 -12.83
N ASN A 157 -32.57 -9.81 -13.20
CA ASN A 157 -33.01 -11.07 -12.62
C ASN A 157 -32.11 -12.26 -12.99
N LYS A 158 -31.21 -12.09 -13.97
CA LYS A 158 -30.21 -13.12 -14.33
C LYS A 158 -28.97 -13.12 -13.44
N PHE A 159 -28.75 -12.08 -12.65
CA PHE A 159 -27.55 -11.90 -11.83
C PHE A 159 -27.77 -12.19 -10.34
N ILE A 160 -29.02 -12.47 -9.95
CA ILE A 160 -29.38 -12.84 -8.58
C ILE A 160 -29.76 -14.32 -8.61
N LYS A 161 -28.78 -15.18 -8.28
CA LYS A 161 -29.02 -16.58 -7.91
C LYS A 161 -28.09 -16.99 -6.79
#